data_AF-W2NZJ6-F1
#
_entry.id   AF-W2NZJ6-F1
#
_cell.length_a   1.000
_cell.length_b   1.000
_cell.length_c   1.000
_cell.angle_alpha   90.00
_cell.angle_beta   90.00
_cell.angle_gamma   90.00
#
_symmetry.space_group_name_H-M   'P 1'
#
loop_
_entity.id
_entity.type
_entity.pdbx_description
1 polymer ?
#
loop_
_entity_poly.entity_id
_entity_poly.type
_entity_poly.pdbx_seq_one_letter_code
_entity_poly.pdbx_strand_id
1 'polypeptide(L)' 'FLFDGDSARVVRVEINIDLTTPLLQALGSLKDVSKVLEHARVSSEFVIGGDGEKGVLSDNRSNDSTSS' A
#
# COMPACT_ATOMS: atom_id res chain seq x y z
N PHE A 1 4.44 -15.85 2.97
CA PHE A 1 3.42 -14.82 2.70
C PHE A 1 2.04 -15.41 3.03
N LEU A 2 1.06 -14.59 3.39
CA LEU A 2 -0.34 -14.98 3.56
C LEU A 2 -1.13 -14.45 2.35
N PHE A 3 -1.79 -15.33 1.62
CA PHE A 3 -2.62 -14.99 0.48
C PHE A 3 -4.09 -15.12 0.85
N ASP A 4 -4.87 -14.08 0.57
CA ASP A 4 -6.31 -14.10 0.63
C ASP A 4 -6.86 -14.62 -0.71
N GLY A 5 -7.42 -15.83 -0.66
CA GLY A 5 -8.01 -16.50 -1.82
C GLY A 5 -9.27 -15.82 -2.33
N ASP A 6 -10.02 -15.12 -1.47
CA ASP A 6 -11.29 -14.50 -1.84
C ASP A 6 -11.05 -13.18 -2.60
N SER A 7 -10.05 -12.41 -2.17
CA SER A 7 -9.65 -11.17 -2.85
C SER A 7 -8.59 -11.36 -3.94
N ALA A 8 -8.06 -12.57 -4.10
CA ALA A 8 -6.91 -12.89 -4.94
C ALA A 8 -5.67 -11.99 -4.68
N ARG A 9 -5.41 -11.65 -3.40
CA ARG A 9 -4.33 -10.73 -2.99
C ARG A 9 -3.46 -11.29 -1.88
N VAL A 10 -2.18 -10.92 -1.86
CA VAL A 10 -1.29 -11.18 -0.72
C VAL A 10 -1.60 -10.18 0.39
N VAL A 11 -2.00 -10.65 1.57
CA VAL A 11 -2.36 -9.82 2.73
C VAL A 11 -1.26 -9.76 3.79
N ARG A 12 -0.22 -10.60 3.70
CA ARG A 12 0.96 -10.49 4.56
C ARG A 12 2.22 -10.97 3.85
N VAL A 13 3.28 -10.18 3.90
CA VAL A 13 4.63 -10.59 3.49
C VAL A 13 5.53 -10.52 4.71
N GLU A 14 6.24 -11.61 4.97
CA GLU A 14 7.26 -11.67 6.02
C GLU A 14 8.58 -11.88 5.31
N ILE A 15 9.55 -11.01 5.59
CA ILE A 15 10.84 -10.98 4.90
C ILE A 15 11.91 -11.30 5.93
N ASN A 16 12.72 -12.34 5.66
CA ASN A 16 13.90 -12.68 6.43
C ASN A 16 15.14 -12.44 5.56
N ILE A 17 15.57 -11.18 5.46
CA ILE A 17 16.73 -10.76 4.66
C ILE A 17 17.63 -9.89 5.55
N ASP A 18 18.93 -10.16 5.52
CA ASP A 18 19.93 -9.27 6.13
C ASP A 18 20.19 -8.06 5.22
N LEU A 19 19.53 -6.94 5.54
CA LEU A 19 19.80 -5.65 4.90
C LEU A 19 20.98 -4.91 5.54
N THR A 20 21.43 -5.32 6.73
CA THR A 20 22.47 -4.60 7.47
C THR A 20 23.82 -4.75 6.78
N THR A 21 24.19 -5.98 6.40
CA THR A 21 25.46 -6.25 5.71
C THR A 21 25.62 -5.47 4.40
N PRO A 22 24.69 -5.55 3.43
CA PRO A 22 24.84 -4.82 2.16
C PRO A 22 24.77 -3.30 2.36
N LEU A 23 23.94 -2.79 3.27
CA LEU A 23 23.89 -1.35 3.55
C LEU A 23 25.17 -0.86 4.23
N LEU A 24 25.77 -1.68 5.11
CA LEU A 24 27.04 -1.34 5.74
C LEU A 24 28.18 -1.30 4.70
N GLN A 25 28.20 -2.23 3.75
CA GLN A 25 29.17 -2.21 2.65
C GLN A 25 29.01 -0.97 1.76
N ALA A 26 27.76 -0.56 1.48
CA ALA A 26 27.48 0.59 0.63
C ALA A 26 27.75 1.94 1.33
N LEU A 27 27.38 2.07 2.60
CA LEU A 27 27.41 3.32 3.35
C LEU A 27 28.69 3.49 4.19
N GLY A 28 29.40 2.40 4.49
CA GLY A 28 30.63 2.39 5.28
C GLY A 28 30.45 2.80 6.75
N SER A 29 29.21 2.99 7.22
CA SER A 29 28.90 3.59 8.52
C SER A 29 27.63 2.99 9.12
N LEU A 30 27.76 2.32 10.26
CA LEU A 30 26.61 1.75 10.98
C LEU A 30 25.61 2.84 11.43
N LYS A 31 26.11 4.06 11.71
CA LYS A 31 25.26 5.21 12.04
C LYS A 31 24.34 5.59 10.88
N ASP A 32 24.85 5.55 9.65
CA ASP A 32 24.06 5.92 8.48
C ASP A 32 23.15 4.76 8.04
N VAL A 33 23.57 3.51 8.22
CA VAL A 33 22.67 2.34 8.11
C VAL A 33 21.49 2.47 9.08
N SER A 34 21.74 2.84 10.34
CA SER A 34 20.70 3.02 11.35
C SER A 34 19.69 4.10 10.95
N LYS A 35 20.14 5.24 10.42
CA LYS A 35 19.23 6.31 9.95
C LYS A 35 18.36 5.84 8.77
N VAL A 36 18.92 5.07 7.83
CA VAL A 36 18.16 4.53 6.70
C VAL A 36 17.10 3.55 7.20
N LEU A 37 17.46 2.64 8.09
CA LEU A 37 16.53 1.64 8.63
C LEU A 37 15.47 2.24 9.57
N GLU A 38 15.80 3.31 10.30
CA GLU A 38 14.84 4.07 11.10
C GLU A 38 13.68 4.63 10.26
N HIS A 39 13.95 5.01 9.01
CA HIS A 39 12.96 5.52 8.08
C HIS A 39 12.43 4.47 7.09
N ALA A 40 12.95 3.23 7.15
CA ALA A 40 12.51 2.15 6.28
C ALA A 40 11.10 1.68 6.70
N ARG A 41 10.08 2.20 6.02
CA ARG A 41 8.70 1.71 6.16
C ARG A 41 8.49 0.49 5.27
N VAL A 42 8.46 -0.69 5.87
CA VAL A 42 7.81 -1.87 5.28
C VAL A 42 6.45 -1.97 5.95
N SER A 43 5.45 -1.33 5.36
CA SER A 43 4.10 -1.34 5.90
C SER A 43 3.13 -2.04 4.94
N SER A 44 2.12 -2.69 5.50
CA SER A 44 1.19 -3.54 4.75
C SER A 44 0.33 -2.75 3.77
N GLU A 45 0.24 -1.43 3.95
CA GLU A 45 -0.62 -0.54 3.17
C GLU A 45 -0.10 -0.14 1.78
N PHE A 46 0.99 -0.75 1.28
CA PHE A 46 1.44 -0.49 -0.09
C PHE A 46 0.54 -1.19 -1.12
N VAL A 47 -0.58 -0.54 -1.45
CA VAL A 47 -1.47 -0.94 -2.55
C VAL A 47 -0.82 -0.52 -3.86
N ILE A 48 -0.17 -1.46 -4.55
CA ILE A 48 0.12 -1.31 -5.98
C ILE A 48 -1.22 -1.45 -6.71
N GLY A 49 -1.87 -0.32 -7.03
CA GLY A 49 -3.13 -0.29 -7.79
C GLY A 49 -4.19 0.69 -7.30
N GLY A 50 -3.82 1.83 -6.70
CA GLY A 50 -4.75 2.92 -6.47
C GLY A 50 -4.95 3.74 -7.74
N ASP A 51 -5.84 3.29 -8.63
CA ASP A 51 -6.79 4.11 -9.42
C ASP A 51 -7.33 3.29 -10.61
N GLY A 52 -8.65 3.03 -10.63
CA GLY A 52 -9.33 2.42 -11.76
C GLY A 52 -10.72 1.84 -11.48
N GLU A 53 -11.72 2.72 -11.35
CA GLU A 53 -13.16 2.51 -11.68
C GLU A 53 -13.96 1.55 -10.77
N LYS A 54 -15.12 1.92 -10.18
CA LYS A 54 -16.25 2.65 -10.78
C LYS A 54 -17.13 3.24 -9.67
N GLY A 55 -17.29 4.56 -9.67
CA GLY A 55 -18.39 5.21 -8.95
C GLY A 55 -19.71 4.74 -9.53
N VAL A 56 -20.55 4.11 -8.71
CA VAL A 56 -21.98 3.98 -9.01
C VAL A 56 -22.64 5.23 -8.43
N LEU A 57 -22.71 6.29 -9.23
CA LEU A 57 -23.65 7.38 -9.03
C LEU A 57 -25.05 6.78 -9.20
N SER A 58 -25.75 6.58 -8.08
CA SER A 58 -27.17 6.26 -8.08
C SER A 58 -27.95 7.53 -8.42
N ASP A 59 -28.35 7.66 -9.68
CA ASP A 59 -29.34 8.65 -10.12
C ASP A 59 -30.72 8.24 -9.61
N ASN A 60 -31.21 8.89 -8.55
CA ASN A 60 -32.64 8.89 -8.23
C ASN A 60 -33.23 10.26 -8.54
N ARG A 61 -33.99 10.29 -9.65
CA ARG A 61 -34.73 11.43 -10.21
C ARG A 61 -35.59 12.15 -9.17
N SER A 62 -35.36 13.45 -8.99
CA SER A 62 -36.35 14.36 -8.43
C SER A 62 -37.41 14.68 -9.49
N ASN A 63 -38.68 14.50 -9.15
CA ASN A 63 -39.83 14.89 -9.96
C ASN A 63 -40.13 16.37 -9.72
N ASP A 64 -39.91 17.22 -10.72
CA ASP A 64 -40.41 18.59 -10.65
C ASP A 64 -41.87 18.62 -11.15
N SER A 65 -42.77 19.08 -10.28
CA SER A 65 -44.19 19.27 -10.59
C SER A 65 -44.45 20.76 -10.69
N THR A 66 -44.56 21.30 -11.89
CA THR A 66 -45.12 22.62 -12.13
C THR A 66 -46.60 22.47 -12.47
N SER A 67 -47.49 22.76 -11.51
CA SER A 67 -48.91 22.99 -11.80
C SER A 67 -49.09 24.33 -12.51
N SER A 68 -49.93 24.32 -13.55
CA SER A 68 -50.35 25.47 -14.37
C SER A 68 -51.18 26.51 -13.61
#